data_AF-A0A291B9C6-F1
#
_entry.id   AF-A0A291B9C6-F1
#
_cell.length_a   1.000
_cell.length_b   1.000
_cell.length_c   1.000
_cell.angle_alpha   90.00
_cell.angle_beta   90.00
_cell.angle_gamma   90.00
#
_symmetry.space_group_name_H-M   'P 1'
#
loop_
_entity.id
_entity.type
_entity.pdbx_description
1 polymer ?
#
loop_
_entity_poly.entity_id
_entity_poly.type
_entity_poly.pdbx_seq_one_letter_code
_entity_poly.pdbx_strand_id
1 'polypeptide(L)' 'MSRPHYIYISKRFQMVNTTLKTKIKGTIQHLTIDFTGLKVYGENE' A
#
# COMPACT_ATOMS: atom_id res chain seq x y z
N MET A 1 0.01 4.01 -27.95
CA MET A 1 -1.28 4.01 -27.23
C MET A 1 -1.00 4.17 -25.74
N SER A 2 -0.94 5.40 -25.24
CA SER A 2 -0.70 5.67 -23.81
C SER A 2 -2.06 5.70 -23.09
N ARG A 3 -2.29 4.77 -22.17
CA ARG A 3 -3.47 4.78 -21.29
C ARG A 3 -3.15 5.64 -20.07
N PRO A 4 -4.04 6.54 -19.63
CA PRO A 4 -3.78 7.35 -18.46
C PRO A 4 -3.94 6.48 -17.21
N HIS A 5 -2.87 6.32 -16.43
CA HIS A 5 -2.96 5.78 -15.07
C HIS A 5 -3.48 6.88 -14.14
N TYR A 6 -4.78 7.17 -14.21
CA TYR A 6 -5.40 8.04 -13.22
C TYR A 6 -5.80 7.19 -12.02
N ILE A 7 -5.03 7.30 -10.94
CA ILE A 7 -5.43 6.73 -9.65
C ILE A 7 -6.62 7.59 -9.17
N TYR A 8 -7.82 7.04 -9.27
CA TYR A 8 -9.03 7.69 -8.76
C TYR A 8 -9.03 7.58 -7.23
N ILE A 9 -8.29 8.48 -6.58
CA ILE A 9 -8.27 8.60 -5.12
C ILE A 9 -9.63 9.19 -4.71
N SER A 10 -10.55 8.33 -4.29
CA SER A 10 -11.88 8.78 -3.84
C SER A 10 -11.77 9.68 -2.61
N LYS A 11 -12.74 10.58 -2.38
CA LYS A 11 -12.78 11.46 -1.20
C LYS A 11 -12.86 10.72 0.15
N ARG A 12 -13.09 9.40 0.16
CA ARG A 12 -13.10 8.53 1.35
C ARG A 12 -11.78 7.77 1.55
N PHE A 13 -10.79 7.98 0.69
CA PHE A 13 -9.48 7.39 0.85
C PHE A 13 -8.77 8.04 2.03
N GLN A 14 -8.45 7.25 3.04
CA GLN A 14 -7.53 7.67 4.08
C GLN A 14 -6.11 7.29 3.64
N MET A 15 -5.25 8.28 3.49
CA MET A 15 -3.83 8.03 3.28
C MET A 15 -3.24 7.51 4.60
N VAL A 16 -2.77 6.26 4.58
CA VAL A 16 -2.08 5.64 5.72
C VAL A 16 -0.64 5.44 5.33
N ASN A 17 0.26 6.07 6.08
CA ASN A 17 1.70 5.86 5.93
C ASN A 17 2.10 4.67 6.81
N THR A 18 2.59 3.59 6.19
CA THR A 18 3.14 2.45 6.91
C THR A 18 4.57 2.20 6.49
N THR A 19 5.42 1.80 7.44
CA THR A 19 6.81 1.46 7.17
C THR A 19 6.96 -0.06 7.19
N LEU A 20 7.27 -0.65 6.03
CA LEU A 20 7.61 -2.06 5.94
C LEU A 20 9.13 -2.22 6.13
N LYS A 21 9.55 -2.79 7.26
CA LYS A 21 10.95 -3.17 7.49
C LYS A 21 11.14 -4.65 7.18
N THR A 22 11.74 -4.96 6.04
CA THR A 22 12.13 -6.34 5.69
C THR A 22 13.65 -6.49 5.76
N LYS A 23 14.14 -7.60 6.34
CA LYS A 23 15.56 -7.94 6.35
C LYS A 23 15.85 -8.88 5.20
N ILE A 24 16.35 -8.34 4.10
CA ILE A 24 16.67 -9.09 2.89
C ILE A 24 18.10 -8.76 2.48
N LYS A 25 18.88 -9.80 2.17
CA LYS A 25 20.29 -9.70 1.78
C LYS A 25 20.48 -9.44 0.27
N GLY A 26 19.41 -9.16 -0.48
CA GLY A 26 19.41 -8.99 -1.93
C GLY A 26 18.20 -8.20 -2.44
N THR A 27 18.06 -8.05 -3.76
CA THR A 27 17.05 -7.20 -4.40
C THR A 27 15.67 -7.87 -4.47
N ILE A 28 14.61 -7.16 -4.07
CA ILE A 28 13.23 -7.58 -4.37
C ILE A 28 12.93 -7.22 -5.82
N GLN A 29 12.77 -8.24 -6.68
CA GLN A 29 12.38 -8.04 -8.07
C GLN A 29 10.86 -7.83 -8.21
N HIS A 30 10.07 -8.52 -7.40
CA HIS A 30 8.61 -8.41 -7.38
C HIS A 30 8.12 -8.40 -5.94
N LEU A 31 7.49 -7.29 -5.53
CA LEU A 31 6.77 -7.19 -4.26
C LEU A 31 5.29 -7.38 -4.55
N THR A 32 4.75 -8.54 -4.18
CA THR A 32 3.31 -8.78 -4.23
C THR A 32 2.75 -8.50 -2.84
N ILE A 33 1.67 -7.73 -2.79
CA ILE A 33 0.89 -7.51 -1.58
C ILE A 33 -0.45 -8.22 -1.79
N ASP A 34 -0.59 -9.42 -1.26
CA ASP A 34 -1.86 -10.14 -1.20
C ASP A 34 -2.46 -9.98 0.21
N PHE A 35 -3.74 -9.60 0.27
CA PHE A 35 -4.42 -9.42 1.55
C PHE A 35 -5.58 -10.41 1.68
N THR A 36 -5.61 -11.16 2.78
CA THR A 36 -6.86 -11.65 3.39
C THR A 36 -7.43 -10.63 4.41
N GLY A 37 -6.64 -9.64 4.85
CA GLY A 37 -7.12 -8.48 5.60
C GLY A 37 -6.01 -7.52 6.05
N LEU A 38 -6.19 -6.21 5.81
CA LEU A 38 -5.40 -5.11 6.39
C LEU A 38 -6.34 -4.31 7.31
N LYS A 39 -6.07 -4.29 8.61
CA LYS A 39 -6.85 -3.50 9.57
C LYS A 39 -6.05 -2.28 10.00
N VAL A 40 -6.56 -1.10 9.65
CA VAL A 40 -6.03 0.19 10.08
C VAL A 40 -6.82 0.60 11.31
N TYR A 41 -6.14 0.76 12.44
CA TYR A 41 -6.73 1.34 13.65
C TYR A 41 -6.39 2.82 13.69
N GLY A 42 -7.38 3.65 14.04
CA GLY A 42 -7.18 5.08 14.20
C GLY A 42 -6.48 5.39 15.52
N GLU A 43 -5.86 6.57 15.62
CA GLU A 43 -5.17 7.06 16.83
C GLU A 43 -6.09 7.22 18.07
N ASN A 44 -7.40 7.01 17.91
CA ASN A 44 -8.44 7.22 18.93
C ASN A 44 -9.32 5.98 19.20
N GLU A 45 -8.83 4.75 18.95
CA GLU A 45 -9.43 3.49 19.45
C GLU A 45 -8.57 2.89 20.57
#